data_AF-A0A7S0J2P3-F1
#
_entry.id   AF-A0A7S0J2P3-F1
#
_cell.length_a   1.000
_cell.length_b   1.000
_cell.length_c   1.000
_cell.angle_alpha   90.00
_cell.angle_beta   90.00
_cell.angle_gamma   90.00
#
_symmetry.space_group_name_H-M   'P 1'
#
loop_
_entity.id
_entity.type
_entity.pdbx_description
1 polymer ?
#
loop_
_entity_poly.entity_id
_entity_poly.type
_entity_poly.pdbx_seq_one_letter_code
_entity_poly.pdbx_strand_id
1 'polypeptide(L)'
;PVIGLQKLIFVVLPNTTMMFVALTLGAAAAFSPAVPAQRVRSVASSPQMMTKAELEAFAVECNPVIGYWDPLNLAGIPLWQQDEEAVIGWLRHSEIKHGRIAMAGFVGYIVHANGLKFPFPGPQSVVPDGLSAPEVWDAIPFLAKLQIIAAVGVFEHISEDKNFLEADGMKHYMRGGKPGYFPTFKANVHPAPLNLWDPFGFTKKLTAEQKAKKLVAETNNGRAAMLALFAFLSESKIPGSVPLLSGIIKPYDGDYMQPFAPAGPDASVWFLGNIWS
;
A
#
# COMPACT_ATOMS: atom_id res chain seq x y z
N PRO A 1 -35.61 -58.36 -38.52
CA PRO A 1 -35.50 -57.72 -39.85
C PRO A 1 -34.52 -56.54 -39.81
N VAL A 2 -33.37 -56.73 -40.48
CA VAL A 2 -32.45 -55.69 -41.01
C VAL A 2 -31.70 -54.86 -39.93
N ILE A 3 -30.50 -55.25 -39.48
CA ILE A 3 -29.17 -55.04 -40.13
C ILE A 3 -29.08 -53.67 -40.82
N GLY A 4 -28.74 -52.63 -40.04
CA GLY A 4 -28.52 -51.27 -40.53
C GLY A 4 -27.06 -50.85 -40.37
N LEU A 5 -26.29 -51.04 -41.45
CA LEU A 5 -25.13 -50.27 -41.88
C LEU A 5 -24.00 -49.99 -40.87
N GLN A 6 -23.12 -50.97 -40.80
CA GLN A 6 -21.69 -50.80 -40.55
C GLN A 6 -21.00 -50.36 -41.85
N LYS A 7 -20.05 -49.42 -41.75
CA LYS A 7 -18.95 -49.07 -42.69
C LYS A 7 -19.12 -47.81 -43.56
N LEU A 8 -17.99 -47.11 -43.62
CA LEU A 8 -17.54 -46.10 -44.58
C LEU A 8 -18.06 -44.67 -44.38
N ILE A 9 -17.21 -43.81 -43.81
CA ILE A 9 -16.60 -42.68 -44.53
C ILE A 9 -15.46 -42.13 -43.66
N PHE A 10 -14.23 -42.36 -44.13
CA PHE A 10 -13.03 -41.64 -43.74
C PHE A 10 -13.20 -40.17 -44.15
N VAL A 11 -13.31 -39.25 -43.20
CA VAL A 11 -13.04 -37.82 -43.42
C VAL A 11 -12.13 -37.30 -42.31
N VAL A 12 -10.92 -36.99 -42.76
CA VAL A 12 -9.83 -36.26 -42.13
C VAL A 12 -10.32 -35.10 -41.24
N LEU A 13 -9.96 -35.11 -39.96
CA LEU A 13 -10.03 -33.94 -39.07
C LEU A 13 -8.70 -33.81 -38.27
N PRO A 14 -8.20 -32.58 -38.05
CA PRO A 14 -6.78 -32.31 -37.79
C PRO A 14 -6.37 -32.35 -36.30
N ASN A 15 -5.35 -33.15 -36.01
CA ASN A 15 -4.12 -32.89 -35.24
C ASN A 15 -4.01 -31.77 -34.17
N THR A 16 -5.00 -31.52 -33.31
CA THR A 16 -4.83 -30.60 -32.16
C THR A 16 -5.40 -31.09 -30.81
N THR A 17 -5.68 -32.37 -30.64
CA THR A 17 -6.32 -32.89 -29.40
C THR A 17 -5.57 -34.07 -28.75
N MET A 18 -4.24 -34.10 -28.84
CA MET A 18 -3.39 -35.12 -28.20
C MET A 18 -2.32 -34.53 -27.24
N MET A 19 -2.63 -33.41 -26.56
CA MET A 19 -1.69 -32.79 -25.61
C MET A 19 -2.30 -32.45 -24.24
N PHE A 20 -3.45 -33.04 -23.89
CA PHE A 20 -4.13 -32.75 -22.61
C PHE A 20 -4.43 -33.96 -21.71
N VAL A 21 -3.86 -35.14 -22.00
CA VAL A 21 -4.14 -36.38 -21.22
C VAL A 21 -2.90 -36.99 -20.56
N ALA A 22 -1.73 -36.34 -20.63
CA ALA A 22 -0.47 -36.90 -20.11
C ALA A 22 -0.04 -36.40 -18.71
N LEU A 23 -0.91 -35.73 -17.93
CA LEU A 23 -0.49 -35.05 -16.68
C LEU A 23 -1.22 -35.49 -15.40
N THR A 24 -1.87 -36.65 -15.38
CA THR A 24 -2.62 -37.11 -14.20
C THR A 24 -2.29 -38.54 -13.71
N LEU A 25 -1.16 -39.13 -14.11
CA LEU A 25 -0.70 -40.42 -13.59
C LEU A 25 0.77 -40.35 -13.15
N GLY A 26 0.99 -39.84 -11.95
CA GLY A 26 2.30 -39.75 -11.30
C GLY A 26 2.17 -39.65 -9.78
N ALA A 27 1.45 -40.59 -9.17
CA ALA A 27 1.39 -40.72 -7.73
C ALA A 27 2.55 -41.57 -7.21
N ALA A 28 3.02 -41.24 -6.00
CA ALA A 28 3.71 -42.10 -5.03
C ALA A 28 5.22 -42.39 -5.25
N ALA A 29 6.09 -41.47 -4.82
CA ALA A 29 7.38 -41.79 -4.16
C ALA A 29 8.08 -40.53 -3.60
N ALA A 30 7.65 -40.03 -2.43
CA ALA A 30 8.47 -39.11 -1.61
C ALA A 30 7.90 -38.96 -0.19
N PHE A 31 7.81 -40.06 0.57
CA PHE A 31 7.68 -39.99 2.03
C PHE A 31 9.06 -40.17 2.64
N SER A 32 9.67 -39.07 3.11
CA SER A 32 10.82 -39.09 4.01
C SER A 32 10.34 -38.59 5.39
N PRO A 33 10.71 -39.24 6.50
CA PRO A 33 10.24 -38.81 7.82
C PRO A 33 10.90 -37.49 8.21
N ALA A 34 10.10 -36.42 8.33
CA ALA A 34 10.56 -35.12 8.79
C ALA A 34 10.90 -35.19 10.29
N VAL A 35 12.14 -34.84 10.62
CA VAL A 35 12.59 -34.57 11.99
C VAL A 35 11.73 -33.44 12.58
N PRO A 36 11.21 -33.54 13.82
CA PRO A 36 10.40 -32.49 14.38
C PRO A 36 11.26 -31.24 14.60
N ALA A 37 11.05 -30.22 13.76
CA ALA A 37 11.61 -28.89 13.97
C ALA A 37 11.10 -28.35 15.32
N GLN A 38 12.04 -28.10 16.23
CA GLN A 38 11.75 -27.52 17.53
C GLN A 38 11.22 -26.10 17.30
N ARG A 39 9.92 -25.92 17.51
CA ARG A 39 9.24 -24.64 17.34
C ARG A 39 9.72 -23.71 18.44
N VAL A 40 10.70 -22.85 18.13
CA VAL A 40 11.04 -21.72 18.98
C VAL A 40 9.78 -20.86 19.08
N ARG A 41 9.18 -20.79 20.26
CA ARG A 41 8.09 -19.84 20.53
C ARG A 41 8.72 -18.46 20.45
N SER A 42 8.46 -17.72 19.37
CA SER A 42 8.68 -16.29 19.38
C SER A 42 7.74 -15.71 20.42
N VAL A 43 8.30 -15.13 21.47
CA VAL A 43 7.55 -14.30 22.41
C VAL A 43 7.16 -13.08 21.59
N ALA A 44 5.92 -13.03 21.11
CA ALA A 44 5.41 -11.85 20.43
C ALA A 44 5.37 -10.71 21.46
N SER A 45 6.43 -9.90 21.53
CA SER A 45 6.42 -8.68 22.30
C SER A 45 5.38 -7.75 21.68
N SER A 46 4.50 -7.20 22.51
CA SER A 46 3.62 -6.11 22.12
C SER A 46 4.48 -5.01 21.48
N PRO A 47 4.05 -4.38 20.36
CA PRO A 47 4.88 -3.39 19.69
C PRO A 47 5.01 -2.20 20.63
N GLN A 48 6.15 -2.08 21.28
CA GLN A 48 6.63 -0.85 21.90
C GLN A 48 7.81 -0.37 21.06
N MET A 49 8.52 0.69 21.47
CA MET A 49 9.78 1.03 20.81
C MET A 49 10.65 -0.22 20.74
N MET A 50 11.02 -0.59 19.52
CA MET A 50 11.85 -1.77 19.30
C MET A 50 13.29 -1.41 19.62
N THR A 51 13.90 -2.22 20.46
CA THR A 51 15.36 -2.26 20.55
C THR A 51 15.95 -2.75 19.23
N LYS A 52 17.23 -2.49 18.99
CA LYS A 52 17.92 -2.99 17.78
C LYS A 52 17.80 -4.51 17.60
N ALA A 53 17.88 -5.28 18.70
CA ALA A 53 17.70 -6.72 18.67
C ALA A 53 16.28 -7.14 18.23
N GLU A 54 15.25 -6.41 18.65
CA GLU A 54 13.88 -6.67 18.21
C GLU A 54 13.66 -6.27 16.74
N LEU A 55 14.36 -5.23 16.26
CA LEU A 55 14.37 -4.86 14.84
C LEU A 55 15.01 -5.95 13.98
N GLU A 56 16.13 -6.52 14.43
CA GLU A 56 16.81 -7.63 13.74
C GLU A 56 15.90 -8.87 13.68
N ALA A 57 15.25 -9.22 14.80
CA ALA A 57 14.28 -10.31 14.84
C ALA A 57 13.10 -10.08 13.88
N PHE A 58 12.55 -8.86 13.86
CA PHE A 58 11.47 -8.48 12.94
C PHE A 58 11.92 -8.53 11.47
N ALA A 59 13.16 -8.15 11.16
CA ALA A 59 13.70 -8.23 9.80
C ALA A 59 13.79 -9.68 9.30
N VAL A 60 14.19 -10.60 10.18
CA VAL A 60 14.20 -12.05 9.89
C VAL A 60 12.78 -12.58 9.66
N GLU A 61 11.77 -12.10 10.41
CA GLU A 61 10.37 -12.45 10.15
C GLU A 61 9.86 -11.93 8.80
N CYS A 62 10.29 -10.73 8.39
CA CYS A 62 9.93 -10.15 7.09
C CYS A 62 10.54 -10.91 5.91
N ASN A 63 11.82 -11.26 6.00
CA ASN A 63 12.49 -12.09 5.01
C ASN A 63 13.65 -12.87 5.66
N PRO A 64 13.52 -14.20 5.83
CA PRO A 64 14.56 -15.01 6.47
C PRO A 64 15.82 -15.17 5.63
N VAL A 65 15.77 -14.90 4.31
CA VAL A 65 16.92 -15.07 3.40
C VAL A 65 17.87 -13.86 3.47
N ILE A 66 17.31 -12.65 3.48
CA ILE A 66 18.09 -11.41 3.57
C ILE A 66 18.40 -11.09 5.03
N GLY A 67 17.47 -11.39 5.96
CA GLY A 67 17.62 -11.09 7.37
C GLY A 67 17.67 -9.57 7.63
N TYR A 68 18.57 -9.16 8.53
CA TYR A 68 18.80 -7.75 8.83
C TYR A 68 19.65 -7.08 7.75
N TRP A 69 19.11 -6.00 7.17
CA TRP A 69 19.74 -5.26 6.08
C TRP A 69 19.91 -3.79 6.47
N ASP A 70 21.15 -3.40 6.81
CA ASP A 70 21.54 -2.01 7.06
C ASP A 70 22.95 -1.72 6.50
N PRO A 71 23.11 -1.53 5.17
CA PRO A 71 24.41 -1.28 4.57
C PRO A 71 24.98 0.11 4.87
N LEU A 72 24.14 1.06 5.29
CA LEU A 72 24.52 2.45 5.56
C LEU A 72 24.65 2.74 7.07
N ASN A 73 24.38 1.73 7.92
CA ASN A 73 24.36 1.83 9.37
C ASN A 73 23.50 3.00 9.89
N LEU A 74 22.36 3.26 9.23
CA LEU A 74 21.51 4.41 9.56
C LEU A 74 20.85 4.28 10.94
N ALA A 75 20.61 3.04 11.39
CA ALA A 75 20.03 2.78 12.70
C ALA A 75 20.97 3.17 13.86
N GLY A 76 22.28 3.27 13.62
CA GLY A 76 23.28 3.64 14.62
C GLY A 76 23.65 5.13 14.63
N ILE A 77 23.05 5.95 13.75
CA ILE A 77 23.37 7.38 13.68
C ILE A 77 22.52 8.14 14.72
N PRO A 78 23.13 8.95 15.61
CA PRO A 78 22.38 9.75 16.58
C PRO A 78 21.70 10.94 15.89
N LEU A 79 20.54 10.71 15.28
CA LEU A 79 19.74 11.76 14.68
C LEU A 79 19.22 12.71 15.78
N TRP A 80 19.48 14.02 15.62
CA TRP A 80 19.06 15.08 16.55
C TRP A 80 19.43 14.83 18.02
N GLN A 81 20.58 14.19 18.26
CA GLN A 81 21.08 13.87 19.61
C GLN A 81 20.09 13.05 20.45
N GLN A 82 19.29 12.20 19.81
CA GLN A 82 18.35 11.30 20.47
C GLN A 82 18.99 9.93 20.74
N ASP A 83 18.42 9.20 21.69
CA ASP A 83 18.78 7.82 21.98
C ASP A 83 18.53 6.89 20.77
N GLU A 84 19.31 5.82 20.67
CA GLU A 84 19.23 4.85 19.56
C GLU A 84 17.82 4.28 19.37
N GLU A 85 17.13 3.95 20.47
CA GLU A 85 15.75 3.43 20.43
C GLU A 85 14.76 4.44 19.87
N ALA A 86 14.95 5.73 20.16
CA ALA A 86 14.10 6.80 19.65
C ALA A 86 14.34 7.02 18.15
N VAL A 87 15.58 6.92 17.68
CA VAL A 87 15.94 6.95 16.26
C VAL A 87 15.34 5.77 15.52
N ILE A 88 15.45 4.56 16.06
CA ILE A 88 14.84 3.36 15.47
C ILE A 88 13.31 3.51 15.42
N GLY A 89 12.68 4.00 16.48
CA GLY A 89 11.25 4.29 16.51
C GLY A 89 10.81 5.27 15.42
N TRP A 90 11.59 6.33 15.19
CA TRP A 90 11.38 7.29 14.11
C TRP A 90 11.53 6.65 12.73
N LEU A 91 12.62 5.91 12.48
CA LEU A 91 12.87 5.27 11.18
C LEU A 91 11.78 4.25 10.82
N ARG A 92 11.34 3.43 11.78
CA ARG A 92 10.24 2.50 11.57
C ARG A 92 8.92 3.22 11.31
N HIS A 93 8.67 4.31 12.02
CA HIS A 93 7.46 5.10 11.79
C HIS A 93 7.46 5.72 10.40
N SER A 94 8.61 6.25 9.97
CA SER A 94 8.82 6.77 8.61
C SER A 94 8.58 5.70 7.56
N GLU A 95 9.15 4.51 7.71
CA GLU A 95 8.94 3.38 6.79
C GLU A 95 7.45 3.03 6.64
N ILE A 96 6.72 2.96 7.76
CA ILE A 96 5.29 2.64 7.76
C ILE A 96 4.48 3.75 7.08
N LYS A 97 4.76 5.03 7.35
CA LYS A 97 4.07 6.15 6.68
C LYS A 97 4.29 6.13 5.17
N HIS A 98 5.54 6.01 4.72
CA HIS A 98 5.88 5.93 3.30
C HIS A 98 5.23 4.71 2.64
N GLY A 99 5.26 3.55 3.29
CA GLY A 99 4.61 2.33 2.80
C GLY A 99 3.09 2.48 2.66
N ARG A 100 2.41 3.10 3.64
CA ARG A 100 0.97 3.34 3.59
C ARG A 100 0.57 4.29 2.48
N ILE A 101 1.30 5.40 2.34
CA ILE A 101 1.06 6.39 1.27
C ILE A 101 1.32 5.72 -0.08
N ALA A 102 2.38 4.92 -0.22
CA ALA A 102 2.68 4.21 -1.46
C ALA A 102 1.62 3.15 -1.81
N MET A 103 1.10 2.40 -0.83
CA MET A 103 0.00 1.44 -1.08
C MET A 103 -1.28 2.14 -1.55
N ALA A 104 -1.66 3.25 -0.92
CA ALA A 104 -2.81 4.05 -1.36
C ALA A 104 -2.57 4.68 -2.74
N GLY A 105 -1.37 5.22 -2.97
CA GLY A 105 -0.96 5.81 -4.25
C GLY A 105 -0.95 4.80 -5.40
N PHE A 106 -0.49 3.57 -5.17
CA PHE A 106 -0.48 2.51 -6.17
C PHE A 106 -1.90 2.13 -6.62
N VAL A 107 -2.82 1.92 -5.67
CA VAL A 107 -4.22 1.63 -5.98
C VAL A 107 -4.88 2.82 -6.68
N GLY A 108 -4.65 4.04 -6.18
CA GLY A 108 -5.15 5.27 -6.79
C GLY A 108 -4.68 5.44 -8.24
N TYR A 109 -3.39 5.17 -8.51
CA TYR A 109 -2.82 5.24 -9.86
C TYR A 109 -3.53 4.28 -10.81
N ILE A 110 -3.76 3.03 -10.40
CA ILE A 110 -4.47 2.03 -11.23
C ILE A 110 -5.92 2.46 -11.50
N VAL A 111 -6.63 2.98 -10.50
CA VAL A 111 -8.02 3.45 -10.65
C VAL A 111 -8.09 4.60 -11.66
N HIS A 112 -7.21 5.60 -11.53
CA HIS A 112 -7.16 6.75 -12.43
C HIS A 112 -6.66 6.39 -13.83
N ALA A 113 -5.68 5.49 -13.97
CA ALA A 113 -5.20 5.02 -15.27
C ALA A 113 -6.29 4.26 -16.06
N ASN A 114 -7.17 3.52 -15.37
CA ASN A 114 -8.32 2.86 -15.97
C ASN A 114 -9.50 3.79 -16.25
N GLY A 115 -9.41 5.08 -15.89
CA GLY A 115 -10.50 6.05 -16.07
C GLY A 115 -11.70 5.82 -15.17
N LEU A 116 -11.54 5.06 -14.08
CA LEU A 116 -12.62 4.84 -13.12
C LEU A 116 -12.83 6.11 -12.29
N LYS A 117 -13.95 6.78 -12.55
CA LYS A 117 -14.38 8.02 -11.92
C LYS A 117 -15.63 7.76 -11.06
N PHE A 118 -15.84 8.57 -10.04
CA PHE A 118 -17.09 8.51 -9.28
C PHE A 118 -18.27 8.85 -10.21
N PRO A 119 -19.38 8.07 -10.16
CA PRO A 119 -20.51 8.22 -11.09
C PRO A 119 -21.44 9.39 -10.73
N PHE A 120 -21.07 10.23 -9.76
CA PHE A 120 -21.87 11.36 -9.29
C PHE A 120 -21.14 12.68 -9.55
N PRO A 121 -21.90 13.79 -9.71
CA PRO A 121 -21.32 15.11 -9.88
C PRO A 121 -20.37 15.47 -8.73
N GLY A 122 -19.20 15.99 -9.06
CA GLY A 122 -18.20 16.35 -8.04
C GLY A 122 -16.93 16.95 -8.64
N PRO A 123 -15.84 17.08 -7.85
CA PRO A 123 -14.55 17.59 -8.32
C PRO A 123 -13.97 16.81 -9.50
N GLN A 124 -14.40 15.56 -9.70
CA GLN A 124 -13.99 14.75 -10.84
C GLN A 124 -14.62 15.22 -12.17
N SER A 125 -15.76 15.92 -12.11
CA SER A 125 -16.48 16.45 -13.28
C SER A 125 -15.79 17.65 -13.92
N VAL A 126 -14.86 18.31 -13.21
CA VAL A 126 -14.08 19.44 -13.75
C VAL A 126 -12.77 18.99 -14.40
N VAL A 127 -12.40 17.71 -14.26
CA VAL A 127 -11.16 17.16 -14.81
C VAL A 127 -11.45 16.43 -16.13
N PRO A 128 -10.77 16.81 -17.24
CA PRO A 128 -10.95 16.18 -18.55
C PRO A 128 -10.77 14.65 -18.53
N ASP A 129 -11.43 13.99 -19.48
CA ASP A 129 -11.24 12.56 -19.74
C ASP A 129 -9.95 12.29 -20.53
N GLY A 130 -9.37 11.12 -20.33
CA GLY A 130 -8.21 10.67 -21.13
C GLY A 130 -6.84 11.19 -20.66
N LEU A 131 -6.78 11.94 -19.58
CA LEU A 131 -5.51 12.34 -18.94
C LEU A 131 -4.80 11.13 -18.31
N SER A 132 -3.48 11.21 -18.18
CA SER A 132 -2.69 10.31 -17.35
C SER A 132 -2.97 10.58 -15.87
N ALA A 133 -2.75 9.59 -14.99
CA ALA A 133 -2.95 9.72 -13.56
C ALA A 133 -2.28 10.98 -12.93
N PRO A 134 -1.06 11.39 -13.31
CA PRO A 134 -0.49 12.65 -12.82
C PRO A 134 -1.08 13.92 -13.43
N GLU A 135 -1.44 13.91 -14.71
CA GLU A 135 -2.12 15.06 -15.33
C GLU A 135 -3.50 15.31 -14.70
N VAL A 136 -4.13 14.25 -14.17
CA VAL A 136 -5.36 14.39 -13.37
C VAL A 136 -5.10 15.25 -12.15
N TRP A 137 -3.96 15.11 -11.45
CA TRP A 137 -3.59 15.97 -10.33
C TRP A 137 -3.38 17.42 -10.79
N ASP A 138 -2.69 17.61 -11.91
CA ASP A 138 -2.42 18.94 -12.47
C ASP A 138 -3.70 19.71 -12.78
N ALA A 139 -4.71 19.02 -13.33
CA ALA A 139 -6.01 19.57 -13.69
C ALA A 139 -6.90 19.93 -12.49
N ILE A 140 -6.57 19.52 -11.25
CA ILE A 140 -7.37 19.85 -10.08
C ILE A 140 -7.31 21.37 -9.80
N PRO A 141 -8.45 22.02 -9.48
CA PRO A 141 -8.46 23.43 -9.08
C PRO A 141 -7.56 23.71 -7.87
N PHE A 142 -6.89 24.86 -7.85
CA PHE A 142 -5.93 25.22 -6.81
C PHE A 142 -6.51 25.12 -5.38
N LEU A 143 -7.75 25.59 -5.17
CA LEU A 143 -8.39 25.52 -3.85
C LEU A 143 -8.65 24.08 -3.39
N ALA A 144 -8.94 23.16 -4.31
CA ALA A 144 -9.14 21.75 -3.99
C ALA A 144 -7.81 21.08 -3.60
N LYS A 145 -6.70 21.40 -4.30
CA LYS A 145 -5.35 20.96 -3.92
C LYS A 145 -5.00 21.41 -2.49
N LEU A 146 -5.25 22.68 -2.18
CA LEU A 146 -5.03 23.22 -0.83
C LEU A 146 -5.87 22.53 0.24
N GLN A 147 -7.14 22.25 -0.02
CA GLN A 147 -8.01 21.55 0.93
C GLN A 147 -7.53 20.11 1.20
N ILE A 148 -7.09 19.39 0.17
CA ILE A 148 -6.53 18.04 0.32
C ILE A 148 -5.26 18.08 1.18
N ILE A 149 -4.32 18.97 0.85
CA ILE A 149 -3.05 19.10 1.58
C ILE A 149 -3.30 19.56 3.02
N ALA A 150 -4.20 20.52 3.25
CA ALA A 150 -4.55 20.98 4.58
C ALA A 150 -5.22 19.87 5.41
N ALA A 151 -6.12 19.08 4.82
CA ALA A 151 -6.75 17.95 5.51
C ALA A 151 -5.72 16.89 5.91
N VAL A 152 -4.78 16.54 5.01
CA VAL A 152 -3.66 15.65 5.34
C VAL A 152 -2.79 16.24 6.45
N GLY A 153 -2.50 17.54 6.40
CA GLY A 153 -1.76 18.24 7.46
C GLY A 153 -2.44 18.17 8.82
N VAL A 154 -3.77 18.30 8.88
CA VAL A 154 -4.54 18.12 10.13
C VAL A 154 -4.44 16.68 10.64
N PHE A 155 -4.54 15.68 9.77
CA PHE A 155 -4.40 14.28 10.20
C PHE A 155 -3.00 13.94 10.71
N GLU A 156 -1.96 14.45 10.05
CA GLU A 156 -0.57 14.31 10.52
C GLU A 156 -0.40 15.00 11.88
N HIS A 157 -0.94 16.20 12.06
CA HIS A 157 -0.90 16.90 13.34
C HIS A 157 -1.60 16.13 14.46
N ILE A 158 -2.80 15.59 14.20
CA ILE A 158 -3.54 14.74 15.16
C ILE A 158 -2.73 13.50 15.55
N SER A 159 -1.97 12.93 14.62
CA SER A 159 -1.15 11.74 14.88
C SER A 159 0.03 12.00 15.84
N GLU A 160 0.47 13.26 15.97
CA GLU A 160 1.58 13.67 16.84
C GLU A 160 1.13 14.40 18.11
N ASP A 161 -0.11 14.90 18.14
CA ASP A 161 -0.62 15.62 19.30
C ASP A 161 -0.73 14.70 20.53
N LYS A 162 -0.09 15.15 21.62
CA LYS A 162 -0.03 14.47 22.90
C LYS A 162 -1.43 14.27 23.48
N ASN A 163 -2.33 15.23 23.28
CA ASN A 163 -3.69 15.15 23.84
C ASN A 163 -4.50 14.00 23.22
N PHE A 164 -4.35 13.78 21.90
CA PHE A 164 -5.02 12.67 21.19
C PHE A 164 -4.39 11.32 21.51
N LEU A 165 -3.07 11.25 21.66
CA LEU A 165 -2.37 10.03 22.05
C LEU A 165 -2.67 9.64 23.50
N GLU A 166 -2.65 10.59 24.43
CA GLU A 166 -2.95 10.37 25.86
C GLU A 166 -4.41 9.97 26.08
N ALA A 167 -5.35 10.53 25.31
CA ALA A 167 -6.76 10.14 25.35
C ALA A 167 -7.00 8.66 25.00
N ASP A 168 -6.10 8.07 24.20
CA ASP A 168 -6.10 6.65 23.84
C ASP A 168 -5.14 5.80 24.70
N GLY A 169 -4.48 6.40 25.70
CA GLY A 169 -3.49 5.74 26.54
C GLY A 169 -2.19 5.37 25.82
N MET A 170 -1.92 5.97 24.67
CA MET A 170 -0.71 5.77 23.88
C MET A 170 0.27 6.94 24.07
N LYS A 171 1.56 6.67 23.91
CA LYS A 171 2.60 7.70 23.92
C LYS A 171 3.12 7.97 22.51
N HIS A 172 3.89 9.04 22.34
CA HIS A 172 4.62 9.31 21.10
C HIS A 172 5.58 8.15 20.76
N TYR A 173 5.71 7.83 19.48
CA TYR A 173 6.46 6.67 19.00
C TYR A 173 7.97 6.73 19.30
N MET A 174 8.55 7.92 19.57
CA MET A 174 9.93 8.09 20.06
C MET A 174 10.07 7.99 21.59
N ARG A 175 8.98 7.72 22.32
CA ARG A 175 8.92 7.70 23.80
C ARG A 175 8.15 6.49 24.33
N GLY A 176 8.27 5.35 23.66
CA GLY A 176 7.62 4.08 24.04
C GLY A 176 6.27 3.82 23.39
N GLY A 177 5.80 4.71 22.51
CA GLY A 177 4.60 4.54 21.69
C GLY A 177 4.74 3.49 20.58
N LYS A 178 3.62 3.16 19.95
CA LYS A 178 3.56 2.25 18.80
C LYS A 178 3.87 3.01 17.50
N PRO A 179 4.94 2.65 16.75
CA PRO A 179 5.16 3.21 15.43
C PRO A 179 3.96 2.92 14.52
N GLY A 180 3.40 3.97 13.89
CA GLY A 180 2.30 3.85 12.94
C GLY A 180 0.91 3.72 13.57
N TYR A 181 0.76 3.97 14.87
CA TYR A 181 -0.55 4.07 15.51
C TYR A 181 -1.22 5.41 15.18
N PHE A 182 -2.49 5.36 14.78
CA PHE A 182 -3.30 6.55 14.59
C PHE A 182 -4.32 6.67 15.74
N PRO A 183 -4.36 7.78 16.49
CA PRO A 183 -5.27 7.95 17.61
C PRO A 183 -6.73 8.05 17.16
N THR A 184 -7.65 7.60 18.00
CA THR A 184 -9.09 7.76 17.77
C THR A 184 -9.49 9.22 17.90
N PHE A 185 -10.52 9.63 17.18
CA PHE A 185 -11.00 11.03 17.19
C PHE A 185 -11.79 11.39 18.46
N LYS A 186 -11.68 10.62 19.54
CA LYS A 186 -12.43 10.81 20.79
C LYS A 186 -12.09 12.11 21.52
N ALA A 187 -10.89 12.64 21.32
CA ALA A 187 -10.44 13.90 21.92
C ALA A 187 -10.77 15.14 21.06
N ASN A 188 -11.45 14.97 19.92
CA ASN A 188 -11.74 16.09 19.04
C ASN A 188 -12.94 16.92 19.53
N VAL A 189 -12.88 18.24 19.34
CA VAL A 189 -13.93 19.20 19.74
C VAL A 189 -15.23 18.97 18.95
N HIS A 190 -15.11 18.43 17.74
CA HIS A 190 -16.24 17.92 16.95
C HIS A 190 -16.23 16.39 16.96
N PRO A 191 -17.27 15.72 17.47
CA PRO A 191 -17.32 14.26 17.53
C PRO A 191 -17.41 13.70 16.10
N ALA A 192 -16.31 13.16 15.59
CA ALA A 192 -16.32 12.38 14.37
C ALA A 192 -16.89 10.99 14.68
N PRO A 193 -18.02 10.57 14.06
CA PRO A 193 -18.67 9.30 14.39
C PRO A 193 -17.85 8.08 13.96
N LEU A 194 -16.87 8.26 13.06
CA LEU A 194 -16.05 7.19 12.49
C LEU A 194 -14.56 7.48 12.71
N ASN A 195 -13.80 6.45 13.09
CA ASN A 195 -12.34 6.53 13.17
C ASN A 195 -11.71 6.47 11.77
N LEU A 196 -10.53 7.08 11.60
CA LEU A 196 -9.81 7.08 10.32
C LEU A 196 -9.41 5.66 9.88
N TRP A 197 -8.95 4.85 10.83
CA TRP A 197 -8.60 3.45 10.60
C TRP A 197 -9.56 2.54 11.37
N ASP A 198 -10.06 1.52 10.68
CA ASP A 198 -11.07 0.58 11.18
C ASP A 198 -12.37 1.24 11.72
N PRO A 199 -13.12 1.96 10.85
CA PRO A 199 -14.34 2.68 11.25
C PRO A 199 -15.43 1.77 11.85
N PHE A 200 -15.41 0.47 11.52
CA PHE A 200 -16.39 -0.52 11.97
C PHE A 200 -15.86 -1.47 13.06
N GLY A 201 -14.60 -1.32 13.49
CA GLY A 201 -14.04 -2.08 14.60
C GLY A 201 -13.78 -3.57 14.32
N PHE A 202 -13.59 -3.96 13.06
CA PHE A 202 -13.34 -5.36 12.67
C PHE A 202 -12.03 -5.92 13.25
N THR A 203 -11.08 -5.07 13.62
CA THR A 203 -9.76 -5.48 14.13
C THR A 203 -9.74 -5.77 15.63
N LYS A 204 -10.81 -5.45 16.37
CA LYS A 204 -10.93 -5.72 17.81
C LYS A 204 -10.93 -7.22 18.15
N LYS A 205 -11.35 -8.06 17.21
CA LYS A 205 -11.43 -9.53 17.38
C LYS A 205 -10.13 -10.27 17.04
N LEU A 206 -9.10 -9.58 16.54
CA LEU A 206 -7.84 -10.20 16.13
C LEU A 206 -6.92 -10.46 17.33
N THR A 207 -6.33 -11.65 17.36
CA THR A 207 -5.32 -12.04 18.36
C THR A 207 -4.01 -11.26 18.16
N ALA A 208 -3.16 -11.19 19.18
CA ALA A 208 -1.87 -10.49 19.11
C ALA A 208 -0.95 -11.08 18.02
N GLU A 209 -0.93 -12.40 17.86
CA GLU A 209 -0.15 -13.09 16.83
C GLU A 209 -0.64 -12.76 15.41
N GLN A 210 -1.96 -12.70 15.22
CA GLN A 210 -2.53 -12.30 13.93
C GLN A 210 -2.21 -10.85 13.60
N LYS A 211 -2.18 -9.96 14.61
CA LYS A 211 -1.78 -8.56 14.44
C LYS A 211 -0.32 -8.46 14.04
N ALA A 212 0.59 -9.18 14.71
CA ALA A 212 2.00 -9.21 14.37
C ALA A 212 2.25 -9.67 12.91
N LYS A 213 1.61 -10.77 12.50
CA LYS A 213 1.69 -11.26 11.10
C LYS A 213 1.17 -10.24 10.09
N LYS A 214 0.09 -9.54 10.42
CA LYS A 214 -0.46 -8.49 9.55
C LYS A 214 0.46 -7.27 9.45
N LEU A 215 1.19 -6.93 10.52
CA LEU A 215 2.20 -5.86 10.48
C LEU A 215 3.38 -6.24 9.58
N VAL A 216 3.86 -7.48 9.65
CA VAL A 216 4.89 -7.99 8.72
C VAL A 216 4.41 -7.89 7.27
N ALA A 217 3.16 -8.32 7.02
CA ALA A 217 2.56 -8.19 5.69
C ALA A 217 2.42 -6.73 5.23
N GLU A 218 2.03 -5.82 6.14
CA GLU A 218 1.94 -4.38 5.86
C GLU A 218 3.30 -3.79 5.47
N THR A 219 4.37 -4.12 6.22
CA THR A 219 5.73 -3.66 5.90
C THR A 219 6.20 -4.17 4.54
N ASN A 220 6.05 -5.46 4.25
CA ASN A 220 6.50 -6.03 2.98
C ASN A 220 5.69 -5.51 1.78
N ASN A 221 4.36 -5.37 1.92
CA ASN A 221 3.52 -4.78 0.88
C ASN A 221 3.81 -3.29 0.70
N GLY A 222 4.08 -2.56 1.78
CA GLY A 222 4.52 -1.16 1.74
C GLY A 222 5.83 -0.99 0.97
N ARG A 223 6.84 -1.83 1.24
CA ARG A 223 8.12 -1.86 0.49
C ARG A 223 7.91 -2.12 -1.00
N ALA A 224 7.09 -3.11 -1.34
CA ALA A 224 6.78 -3.41 -2.72
C ALA A 224 6.04 -2.26 -3.42
N ALA A 225 5.06 -1.65 -2.74
CA ALA A 225 4.30 -0.53 -3.27
C ALA A 225 5.15 0.72 -3.51
N MET A 226 6.13 1.01 -2.62
CA MET A 226 7.09 2.10 -2.82
C MET A 226 7.87 1.92 -4.12
N LEU A 227 8.45 0.73 -4.34
CA LEU A 227 9.17 0.43 -5.58
C LEU A 227 8.27 0.47 -6.81
N ALA A 228 7.05 -0.06 -6.71
CA ALA A 228 6.09 -0.08 -7.80
C ALA A 228 5.68 1.35 -8.22
N LEU A 229 5.46 2.25 -7.26
CA LEU A 229 5.10 3.63 -7.56
C LEU A 229 6.27 4.37 -8.24
N PHE A 230 7.51 4.22 -7.75
CA PHE A 230 8.67 4.79 -8.43
C PHE A 230 8.90 4.21 -9.83
N ALA A 231 8.58 2.92 -10.05
CA ALA A 231 8.61 2.33 -11.37
C ALA A 231 7.60 3.00 -12.33
N PHE A 232 6.38 3.28 -11.85
CA PHE A 232 5.37 4.00 -12.64
C PHE A 232 5.79 5.43 -12.97
N LEU A 233 6.37 6.15 -12.00
CA LEU A 233 6.88 7.51 -12.19
C LEU A 233 8.08 7.56 -13.15
N SER A 234 8.94 6.54 -13.11
CA SER A 234 10.11 6.46 -13.99
C SER A 234 9.69 6.17 -15.43
N GLU A 235 8.77 5.22 -15.63
CA GLU A 235 8.30 4.84 -16.97
C GLU A 235 7.52 5.97 -17.66
N SER A 236 6.70 6.71 -16.92
CA SER A 236 5.98 7.87 -17.46
C SER A 236 6.90 9.03 -17.85
N LYS A 237 8.04 9.20 -17.16
CA LYS A 237 9.04 10.25 -17.47
C LYS A 237 10.02 9.84 -18.55
N ILE A 238 10.43 8.59 -18.52
CA ILE A 238 11.41 8.01 -19.43
C ILE A 238 10.78 6.72 -19.96
N PRO A 239 10.10 6.80 -21.12
CA PRO A 239 9.49 5.64 -21.76
C PRO A 239 10.54 4.55 -22.01
N GLY A 240 10.25 3.32 -21.57
CA GLY A 240 11.15 2.17 -21.65
C GLY A 240 12.15 2.03 -20.50
N SER A 241 12.07 2.85 -19.44
CA SER A 241 12.90 2.68 -18.25
C SER A 241 12.55 1.41 -17.45
N VAL A 242 11.31 0.96 -17.52
CA VAL A 242 10.85 -0.30 -16.91
C VAL A 242 10.39 -1.25 -18.03
N PRO A 243 11.19 -2.28 -18.39
CA PRO A 243 10.92 -3.14 -19.54
C PRO A 243 9.54 -3.81 -19.52
N LEU A 244 8.98 -4.09 -18.34
CA LEU A 244 7.68 -4.75 -18.19
C LEU A 244 6.48 -3.81 -18.41
N LEU A 245 6.69 -2.49 -18.32
CA LEU A 245 5.62 -1.49 -18.35
C LEU A 245 5.61 -0.63 -19.62
N SER A 246 6.51 -0.95 -20.55
CA SER A 246 6.68 -0.20 -21.80
C SER A 246 5.38 -0.16 -22.62
N GLY A 247 4.94 1.06 -22.92
CA GLY A 247 3.75 1.32 -23.76
C GLY A 247 2.40 1.17 -23.05
N ILE A 248 2.38 0.84 -21.74
CA ILE A 248 1.14 0.77 -20.95
C ILE A 248 0.82 2.12 -20.32
N ILE A 249 1.85 2.83 -19.86
CA ILE A 249 1.72 4.08 -19.13
C ILE A 249 1.81 5.25 -20.11
N LYS A 250 0.88 6.20 -19.99
CA LYS A 250 0.92 7.44 -20.77
C LYS A 250 2.11 8.30 -20.30
N PRO A 251 2.89 8.87 -21.23
CA PRO A 251 4.01 9.74 -20.88
C PRO A 251 3.50 10.98 -20.15
N TYR A 252 4.34 11.52 -19.27
CA TYR A 252 4.04 12.73 -18.49
C TYR A 252 5.23 13.68 -18.45
N ASP A 253 5.01 14.91 -18.92
CA ASP A 253 6.06 15.92 -19.06
C ASP A 253 6.13 16.89 -17.87
N GLY A 254 5.12 16.94 -16.99
CA GLY A 254 5.08 17.84 -15.82
C GLY A 254 5.94 17.40 -14.62
N ASP A 255 6.03 18.20 -13.56
CA ASP A 255 6.88 17.89 -12.41
C ASP A 255 6.08 17.23 -11.28
N TYR A 256 6.36 15.96 -11.00
CA TYR A 256 5.73 15.19 -9.92
C TYR A 256 5.91 15.79 -8.53
N MET A 257 6.98 16.56 -8.32
CA MET A 257 7.31 17.12 -7.01
C MET A 257 6.70 18.51 -6.80
N GLN A 258 5.97 19.05 -7.78
CA GLN A 258 5.31 20.34 -7.67
C GLN A 258 3.84 20.18 -7.27
N PRO A 259 3.46 20.55 -6.03
CA PRO A 259 2.08 20.36 -5.58
C PRO A 259 1.09 21.35 -6.21
N PHE A 260 1.55 22.52 -6.65
CA PHE A 260 0.68 23.64 -7.08
C PHE A 260 0.85 24.06 -8.53
N ALA A 261 1.80 23.46 -9.26
CA ALA A 261 2.05 23.77 -10.65
C ALA A 261 1.55 22.62 -11.55
N PRO A 262 0.92 22.92 -12.70
CA PRO A 262 0.37 24.23 -13.07
C PRO A 262 -0.67 24.68 -12.02
N ALA A 263 -0.78 26.00 -11.83
CA ALA A 263 -1.86 26.58 -11.04
C ALA A 263 -3.16 26.27 -11.80
N GLY A 264 -3.82 25.18 -11.39
CA GLY A 264 -5.10 24.78 -11.95
C GLY A 264 -6.10 25.95 -11.84
N PRO A 265 -7.17 25.96 -12.64
CA PRO A 265 -8.07 27.12 -12.75
C PRO A 265 -8.49 27.67 -11.38
N ASP A 266 -8.46 29.01 -11.22
CA ASP A 266 -8.80 29.74 -9.99
C ASP A 266 -10.29 29.63 -9.61
N ALA A 267 -11.08 28.97 -10.46
CA ALA A 267 -12.49 28.70 -10.20
C ALA A 267 -12.61 27.71 -9.04
N SER A 268 -13.03 28.22 -7.88
CA SER A 268 -13.33 27.34 -6.76
C SER A 268 -14.46 26.37 -7.13
N VAL A 269 -14.36 25.13 -6.64
CA VAL A 269 -15.45 24.12 -6.73
C VAL A 269 -16.77 24.61 -6.10
N TRP A 270 -16.71 25.68 -5.28
CA TRP A 270 -17.84 26.33 -4.63
C TRP A 270 -18.45 27.48 -5.45
N PHE A 271 -17.68 28.12 -6.35
CA PHE A 271 -18.13 29.22 -7.21
C PHE A 271 -18.52 28.76 -8.62
N LEU A 272 -18.13 27.54 -9.02
CA LEU A 272 -18.76 26.79 -10.12
C LEU A 272 -20.15 26.31 -9.67
N GLY A 273 -21.07 27.26 -9.53
CA GLY A 273 -22.35 27.14 -8.84
C GLY A 273 -23.39 26.23 -9.48
N ASN A 274 -23.03 25.04 -9.96
CA ASN A 274 -23.97 24.02 -10.47
C ASN A 274 -23.39 22.59 -10.46
N ILE A 275 -22.37 22.27 -9.65
CA ILE A 275 -21.85 20.89 -9.58
C ILE A 275 -22.79 19.99 -8.75
N TRP A 276 -23.62 20.54 -7.86
CA TRP A 276 -24.50 19.77 -6.97
C TRP A 276 -26.00 20.00 -7.23
N SER A 277 -26.37 20.67 -8.34
CA SER A 277 -27.75 20.91 -8.76
C SER A 277 -28.20 19.97 -9.87
#